data_AF-A0A7K1JE97-F1
#
_entry.id   AF-A0A7K1JE97-F1
#
_cell.length_a   1.000
_cell.length_b   1.000
_cell.length_c   1.000
_cell.angle_alpha   90.00
_cell.angle_beta   90.00
_cell.angle_gamma   90.00
#
_symmetry.space_group_name_H-M   'P 1'
#
loop_
_entity.id
_entity.type
_entity.pdbx_description
1 polymer ?
#
loop_
_entity_poly.entity_id
_entity_poly.type
_entity_poly.pdbx_seq_one_letter_code
_entity_poly.pdbx_strand_id
1 'polypeptide(L)' 'MKPTEYDDAMARARATLADLNRAAAELSRADQDPDVAATVLEHLRDDLHRHHCATDAPSVPRTARR' A
#
# COMPACT_ATOMS: atom_id res chain seq x y z
N MET A 1 -7.31 4.19 -23.66
CA MET A 1 -7.46 3.35 -22.46
C MET A 1 -8.54 2.34 -22.75
N LYS A 2 -8.21 1.05 -22.73
CA LYS A 2 -9.21 0.00 -22.91
C LYS A 2 -10.11 -0.03 -21.67
N PRO A 3 -11.42 -0.32 -21.79
CA PRO A 3 -12.33 -0.40 -20.63
C PRO A 3 -11.77 -1.28 -19.50
N THR A 4 -11.10 -2.37 -19.87
CA THR A 4 -10.43 -3.29 -18.94
C THR A 4 -9.31 -2.63 -18.13
N GLU A 5 -8.52 -1.73 -18.71
CA GLU A 5 -7.43 -1.04 -18.00
C GLU A 5 -7.98 -0.08 -16.93
N TYR A 6 -9.11 0.57 -17.22
CA TYR A 6 -9.79 1.45 -16.28
C TYR A 6 -10.42 0.65 -15.14
N ASP A 7 -11.11 -0.45 -15.44
CA ASP A 7 -11.71 -1.32 -14.44
C ASP A 7 -10.65 -1.93 -13.52
N ASP A 8 -9.51 -2.36 -14.06
CA ASP A 8 -8.38 -2.86 -13.29
C ASP A 8 -7.77 -1.76 -12.38
N ALA A 9 -7.65 -0.53 -12.90
CA ALA A 9 -7.19 0.61 -12.09
C ALA A 9 -8.15 0.92 -10.95
N MET A 10 -9.46 0.89 -11.21
CA MET A 10 -10.48 1.10 -10.19
C MET A 10 -10.54 -0.04 -9.17
N ALA A 11 -10.34 -1.30 -9.60
CA ALA A 11 -10.26 -2.44 -8.70
C ALA A 11 -9.06 -2.32 -7.76
N ARG A 12 -7.89 -1.93 -8.27
CA ARG A 12 -6.70 -1.64 -7.45
C ARG A 12 -6.95 -0.50 -6.47
N ALA A 13 -7.51 0.62 -6.93
CA ALA A 13 -7.81 1.76 -6.07
C ALA A 13 -8.75 1.38 -4.91
N ARG A 14 -9.75 0.52 -5.18
CA ARG A 14 -10.66 0.01 -4.14
C ARG A 14 -9.95 -0.90 -3.14
N ALA A 15 -9.06 -1.78 -3.61
CA ALA A 15 -8.26 -2.64 -2.73
C ALA A 15 -7.34 -1.81 -1.83
N THR A 16 -6.60 -0.85 -2.40
CA THR A 16 -5.75 0.10 -1.65
C THR A 16 -6.55 0.86 -0.60
N LEU A 17 -7.75 1.34 -0.94
CA LEU A 17 -8.60 2.05 0.01
C LEU A 17 -9.08 1.14 1.16
N ALA A 18 -9.35 -0.14 0.89
CA ALA A 18 -9.73 -1.11 1.92
C ALA A 18 -8.58 -1.35 2.92
N ASP A 19 -7.35 -1.49 2.44
CA ASP A 19 -6.17 -1.65 3.31
C ASP A 19 -5.91 -0.42 4.18
N LEU A 20 -6.04 0.78 3.61
CA LEU A 20 -5.91 2.03 4.37
C LEU A 20 -6.97 2.14 5.47
N ASN A 21 -8.23 1.80 5.17
CA ASN A 21 -9.31 1.82 6.16
C ASN A 21 -9.08 0.79 7.28
N ARG A 22 -8.57 -0.40 6.95
CA ARG A 22 -8.20 -1.41 7.95
C ARG A 22 -7.09 -0.90 8.87
N ALA A 23 -6.00 -0.40 8.31
CA ALA A 23 -4.88 0.13 9.09
C ALA A 23 -5.31 1.31 9.97
N ALA A 24 -6.16 2.21 9.46
CA ALA A 24 -6.71 3.31 10.27
C ALA A 24 -7.55 2.81 11.45
N ALA A 25 -8.37 1.77 11.24
CA ALA A 25 -9.16 1.16 12.32
C ALA A 25 -8.30 0.45 13.36
N GLU A 26 -7.23 -0.23 12.93
CA GLU A 26 -6.25 -0.87 13.81
C GLU A 26 -5.47 0.17 14.63
N LEU A 27 -4.95 1.22 13.99
CA LEU A 27 -4.26 2.33 14.67
C LEU A 27 -5.15 3.07 15.65
N SER A 28 -6.43 3.28 15.31
CA SER A 28 -7.40 3.91 16.22
C SER A 28 -7.67 3.08 17.48
N ARG A 29 -7.37 1.78 17.46
CA ARG A 29 -7.58 0.85 18.59
C ARG A 29 -6.30 0.54 19.37
N ALA A 30 -5.13 0.87 18.83
CA ALA A 30 -3.83 0.44 19.35
C ALA A 30 -3.45 1.02 20.74
N ASP A 31 -4.38 1.67 21.45
CA ASP A 31 -4.25 2.16 22.84
C ASP A 31 -2.90 2.82 23.17
N GLN A 32 -2.38 3.60 22.21
CA GLN A 32 -1.09 4.29 22.27
C GLN A 32 0.16 3.42 22.37
N ASP A 33 0.07 2.11 22.10
CA ASP A 33 1.24 1.24 22.01
C ASP A 33 2.02 1.55 20.70
N PRO A 34 3.23 2.12 20.80
CA PRO A 34 4.01 2.50 19.63
C PRO A 34 4.51 1.28 18.83
N ASP A 35 4.71 0.13 19.48
CA ASP A 35 5.20 -1.09 18.82
C ASP A 35 4.08 -1.75 18.01
N VAL A 36 2.85 -1.73 18.54
CA VAL A 36 1.66 -2.15 17.79
C VAL A 36 1.42 -1.23 16.61
N ALA A 37 1.52 0.08 16.81
CA ALA A 37 1.37 1.06 15.73
C ALA A 37 2.44 0.88 14.63
N ALA A 38 3.70 0.65 15.01
CA ALA A 38 4.78 0.36 14.08
C ALA A 38 4.49 -0.90 13.25
N THR A 39 4.03 -1.98 13.90
CA THR A 39 3.68 -3.24 13.24
C THR A 39 2.54 -3.04 12.21
N VAL A 40 1.50 -2.28 12.55
CA VAL A 40 0.39 -1.97 11.63
C VAL A 40 0.88 -1.18 10.42
N LEU A 41 1.78 -0.22 10.62
CA LEU A 41 2.36 0.57 9.53
C LEU A 41 3.30 -0.25 8.64
N GLU A 42 4.04 -1.20 9.19
CA GLU A 42 4.87 -2.12 8.42
C GLU A 42 4.03 -3.04 7.54
N HIS A 43 2.96 -3.63 8.09
CA HIS A 43 2.02 -4.43 7.32
C HIS A 43 1.35 -3.62 6.21
N LEU A 44 0.90 -2.39 6.51
CA LEU A 44 0.31 -1.51 5.51
C LEU A 44 1.29 -1.22 4.37
N ARG A 45 2.57 -0.93 4.68
CA ARG A 45 3.60 -0.70 3.67
C ARG A 45 3.76 -1.92 2.75
N ASP A 46 3.83 -3.11 3.34
CA ASP A 46 4.04 -4.35 2.60
C ASP A 46 2.84 -4.70 1.71
N ASP A 47 1.62 -4.47 2.20
CA ASP A 47 0.39 -4.68 1.44
C ASP A 47 0.31 -3.68 0.26
N LEU A 48 0.60 -2.40 0.49
CA LEU A 48 0.70 -1.40 -0.58
C LEU A 48 1.77 -1.77 -1.61
N HIS A 49 2.94 -2.23 -1.16
CA HIS A 49 4.02 -2.64 -2.05
C HIS A 49 3.58 -3.78 -3.00
N ARG A 50 2.83 -4.76 -2.50
CA ARG A 50 2.30 -5.86 -3.32
C ARG A 50 1.31 -5.38 -4.38
N HIS A 51 0.44 -4.43 -4.05
CA HIS A 51 -0.54 -3.89 -5.00
C HIS A 51 0.11 -3.04 -6.10
N HIS A 52 1.17 -2.30 -5.78
CA HIS A 52 1.86 -1.41 -6.73
C HIS A 52 2.91 -2.13 -7.58
N CYS A 53 3.66 -3.10 -7.02
CA CYS A 53 4.65 -3.86 -7.79
C CYS A 53 4.03 -4.82 -8.82
N ALA A 54 2.76 -5.20 -8.67
CA ALA A 54 2.06 -5.98 -9.68
C ALA A 54 1.73 -5.19 -10.96
N THR A 55 1.81 -3.85 -10.95
CA THR A 55 1.35 -3.01 -12.06
C THR A 55 2.47 -2.17 -12.69
N ASP A 56 3.50 -1.77 -11.97
CA ASP A 56 4.55 -0.95 -12.54
C ASP A 56 5.85 -1.07 -11.74
N ALA A 57 6.84 -1.75 -12.31
CA ALA A 57 8.23 -1.41 -12.06
C ALA A 57 8.78 -0.73 -13.32
N PRO A 58 8.68 0.60 -13.47
CA PRO A 58 9.76 1.30 -14.14
C PRO A 58 10.94 1.19 -13.18
N SER A 59 11.91 0.36 -13.53
CA SER A 59 13.21 0.27 -12.87
C SER A 59 13.81 1.67 -12.77
N VAL A 60 13.58 2.37 -11.66
CA VAL A 60 14.31 3.60 -11.35
C VAL A 60 15.73 3.15 -11.05
N PRO A 61 16.75 3.53 -11.85
CA PRO A 61 18.11 3.17 -11.52
C PRO A 61 18.47 3.84 -10.19
N ARG A 62 18.80 3.03 -9.17
CA ARG A 62 19.46 3.50 -7.95
C ARG A 62 20.71 4.25 -8.38
N THR A 63 20.67 5.58 -8.30
CA THR A 63 21.86 6.42 -8.41
C THR A 63 22.86 5.95 -7.36
N ALA A 64 23.93 5.31 -7.84
CA ALA A 64 25.08 4.96 -7.02
C ALA A 64 25.70 6.27 -6.51
N ARG A 65 25.57 6.52 -5.20
CA ARG A 65 26.25 7.63 -4.55
C ARG A 65 27.72 7.23 -4.39
N ARG A 66 28.59 7.91 -5.15
CA ARG A 66 30.05 7.90 -4.96
C ARG A 66 30.45 8.75 -3.76
#